data_AF-A0A7H0H886-F1
#
_entry.id   AF-A0A7H0H886-F1
#
_cell.length_a   1.000
_cell.length_b   1.000
_cell.length_c   1.000
_cell.angle_alpha   90.00
_cell.angle_beta   90.00
_cell.angle_gamma   90.00
#
_symmetry.space_group_name_H-M   'P 1'
#
loop_
_entity.id
_entity.type
_entity.pdbx_description
1 polymer ?
#
loop_
_entity_poly.entity_id
_entity_poly.type
_entity_poly.pdbx_seq_one_letter_code
_entity_poly.pdbx_strand_id
1 'polypeptide(L)'
;MLALPHRRYHLFRAPLAAHETWVEDESFGQSANLVWPDDHVWCLATEIDFGFTLLGCERAVADVVLADPALEAFEVGVDDNMSWSGDAINPAPRRA
;
A
#
# COMPACT_ATOMS: atom_id res chain seq x y z
N MET A 1 -8.62 -15.03 -9.24
CA MET A 1 -9.46 -13.91 -8.78
C MET A 1 -9.46 -13.94 -7.27
N LEU A 2 -9.20 -12.81 -6.61
CA LEU A 2 -9.19 -12.68 -5.15
C LEU A 2 -10.43 -11.86 -4.74
N ALA A 3 -11.25 -12.41 -3.86
CA ALA A 3 -12.44 -11.73 -3.34
C ALA A 3 -12.21 -11.31 -1.90
N LEU A 4 -12.31 -10.00 -1.64
CA LEU A 4 -12.24 -9.39 -0.33
C LEU A 4 -13.59 -8.71 -0.03
N PRO A 5 -13.88 -8.37 1.24
CA PRO A 5 -15.04 -7.51 1.54
C PRO A 5 -15.02 -6.27 0.64
N HIS A 6 -16.13 -6.01 -0.03
CA HIS A 6 -16.35 -4.84 -0.90
C HIS A 6 -15.47 -4.76 -2.17
N ARG A 7 -14.54 -5.69 -2.43
CA ARG A 7 -13.68 -5.67 -3.62
C ARG A 7 -13.39 -7.04 -4.22
N ARG A 8 -13.25 -7.06 -5.55
CA ARG A 8 -12.79 -8.22 -6.31
C ARG A 8 -11.58 -7.82 -7.14
N TYR A 9 -10.49 -8.56 -6.99
CA TYR A 9 -9.24 -8.31 -7.68
C TYR A 9 -9.00 -9.36 -8.76
N HIS A 10 -8.53 -8.89 -9.91
CA HIS A 10 -7.87 -9.75 -10.89
C HIS A 10 -6.51 -10.17 -10.35
N LEU A 11 -6.19 -11.46 -10.47
CA LEU A 11 -4.93 -12.01 -10.00
C LEU A 11 -4.07 -12.36 -11.20
N PHE A 12 -2.85 -11.85 -11.20
CA PHE A 12 -1.83 -12.15 -12.17
C PHE A 12 -0.61 -12.71 -11.46
N ARG A 13 0.17 -13.53 -12.15
CA ARG A 13 1.49 -13.97 -11.69
C ARG A 13 2.51 -13.47 -12.70
N ALA A 14 3.48 -12.70 -12.22
CA ALA A 14 4.51 -12.09 -13.04
C ALA A 14 5.82 -11.99 -12.24
N PRO A 15 6.97 -11.81 -12.89
CA PRO A 15 8.20 -11.45 -12.21
C PRO A 15 8.03 -10.14 -11.40
N LEU A 16 8.76 -9.99 -10.30
CA LEU A 16 8.67 -8.80 -9.43
C LEU A 16 8.82 -7.48 -10.20
N ALA A 17 9.76 -7.43 -11.14
CA ALA A 17 10.01 -6.24 -11.97
C ALA A 17 8.78 -5.78 -12.78
N ALA A 18 7.81 -6.66 -13.06
CA ALA A 18 6.57 -6.26 -13.74
C ALA A 18 5.70 -5.32 -12.87
N HIS A 19 5.86 -5.34 -11.55
CA HIS A 19 5.14 -4.44 -10.64
C HIS A 19 5.70 -3.02 -10.60
N GLU A 20 6.90 -2.78 -11.14
CA GLU A 20 7.49 -1.45 -11.22
C GLU A 20 6.91 -0.63 -12.38
N THR A 21 6.15 -1.27 -13.27
CA THR A 21 5.57 -0.63 -14.45
C THR A 21 4.17 -0.09 -14.12
N TRP A 22 4.05 1.23 -14.13
CA TRP A 22 2.76 1.91 -14.03
C TRP A 22 2.09 1.91 -15.41
N VAL A 23 0.84 1.47 -15.47
CA VAL A 23 0.04 1.63 -16.67
C VAL A 23 -0.53 3.04 -16.63
N GLU A 24 0.04 3.94 -17.43
CA GLU A 24 -0.50 5.27 -17.63
C GLU A 24 -1.78 5.16 -18.48
N ASP A 25 -2.95 5.16 -17.82
CA ASP A 25 -4.24 5.40 -18.45
C ASP A 25 -4.64 6.89 -18.26
N GLU A 26 -5.50 7.42 -19.14
CA GLU A 26 -5.82 8.84 -19.32
C GLU A 26 -6.50 9.52 -18.11
N SER A 27 -6.69 8.83 -16.98
CA SER A 27 -7.33 9.40 -15.78
C SER A 27 -6.50 9.27 -14.51
N PHE A 28 -5.88 8.11 -14.24
CA PHE A 28 -5.00 7.87 -13.09
C PHE A 28 -4.04 6.72 -13.42
N GLY A 29 -2.73 6.90 -13.22
CA GLY A 29 -1.77 5.81 -13.40
C GLY A 29 -2.14 4.61 -12.52
N GLN A 30 -2.28 3.43 -13.10
CA GLN A 30 -2.70 2.23 -12.39
C GLN A 30 -1.50 1.33 -12.10
N SER A 31 -1.32 0.97 -10.83
CA SER A 31 -0.44 -0.09 -10.37
C SER A 31 -1.25 -1.25 -9.80
N ALA A 32 -0.55 -2.37 -9.53
CA ALA A 32 -1.18 -3.45 -8.78
C ALA A 32 -1.49 -2.99 -7.36
N ASN A 33 -2.74 -3.23 -6.94
CA ASN A 33 -3.18 -2.82 -5.60
C ASN A 33 -2.54 -3.66 -4.49
N LEU A 34 -2.27 -4.93 -4.78
CA LEU A 34 -1.70 -5.89 -3.85
C LEU A 34 -0.58 -6.64 -4.56
N VAL A 35 0.56 -6.82 -3.89
CA VAL A 35 1.71 -7.57 -4.37
C VAL A 35 2.23 -8.45 -3.27
N TRP A 36 2.46 -9.72 -3.56
CA TRP A 36 3.05 -10.67 -2.61
C TRP A 36 3.83 -11.77 -3.35
N PRO A 37 4.87 -12.34 -2.75
CA PRO A 37 5.61 -13.48 -3.28
C PRO A 37 4.86 -14.79 -3.02
N ASP A 38 5.18 -15.86 -3.75
CA ASP A 38 4.48 -17.15 -3.63
C ASP A 38 4.56 -17.79 -2.23
N ASP A 39 5.57 -17.44 -1.44
CA ASP A 39 5.77 -17.89 -0.05
C ASP A 39 5.10 -16.99 1.00
N HIS A 40 4.43 -15.92 0.57
CA HIS A 40 3.66 -14.98 1.42
C HIS A 40 4.45 -14.34 2.57
N VAL A 41 5.78 -14.24 2.47
CA VAL A 41 6.62 -13.67 3.54
C VAL A 41 6.50 -12.14 3.66
N TRP A 42 5.95 -11.47 2.65
CA TRP A 42 5.55 -10.06 2.72
C TRP A 42 4.33 -9.78 1.82
N CYS A 43 3.67 -8.65 2.04
CA CYS A 43 2.60 -8.14 1.20
C CYS A 43 2.67 -6.61 1.14
N LEU A 44 2.71 -6.06 -0.06
CA LEU A 44 2.52 -4.64 -0.31
C LEU A 44 1.07 -4.36 -0.67
N ALA A 45 0.50 -3.32 -0.08
CA ALA A 45 -0.81 -2.79 -0.45
C ALA A 45 -0.70 -1.31 -0.82
N THR A 46 -0.91 -1.01 -2.09
CA THR A 46 -0.98 0.36 -2.62
C THR A 46 -2.42 0.60 -3.05
N GLU A 47 -3.13 1.37 -2.24
CA GLU A 47 -4.57 1.57 -2.38
C GLU A 47 -4.86 2.91 -3.11
N ILE A 48 -5.92 2.98 -3.91
CA ILE A 48 -6.27 4.19 -4.70
C ILE A 48 -6.70 5.40 -3.84
N ASP A 49 -7.28 5.15 -2.68
CA ASP A 49 -7.77 6.11 -1.69
C ASP A 49 -6.69 6.48 -0.66
N PHE A 50 -5.56 5.74 -0.62
CA PHE A 50 -4.47 6.01 0.32
C PHE A 50 -3.37 6.87 -0.31
N GLY A 51 -2.87 7.83 0.45
CA GLY A 51 -1.68 8.61 0.11
C GLY A 51 -0.36 7.89 0.41
N PHE A 52 -0.42 6.62 0.81
CA PHE A 52 0.72 5.82 1.27
C PHE A 52 0.58 4.35 0.85
N THR A 53 1.67 3.60 0.99
CA THR A 53 1.71 2.15 0.77
C THR A 53 1.92 1.44 2.10
N LEU A 54 1.17 0.36 2.33
CA LEU A 54 1.37 -0.52 3.48
C LEU A 54 2.28 -1.69 3.10
N LEU A 55 3.17 -2.06 4.02
CA LEU A 55 3.99 -3.26 3.93
C LEU A 55 3.74 -4.15 5.14
N GLY A 56 3.05 -5.27 4.92
CA GLY A 56 3.02 -6.38 5.88
C GLY A 56 4.27 -7.24 5.68
N CYS A 57 5.11 -7.37 6.70
CA CYS A 57 6.35 -8.14 6.61
C CYS A 57 6.81 -8.61 7.99
N GLU A 58 7.87 -9.41 8.01
CA GLU A 58 8.55 -9.78 9.26
C GLU A 58 9.26 -8.59 9.91
N ARG A 59 9.42 -8.62 11.23
CA ARG A 59 10.04 -7.54 12.02
C ARG A 59 11.40 -7.10 11.49
N ALA A 60 12.25 -8.04 11.10
CA ALA A 60 13.59 -7.73 10.59
C ALA A 60 13.55 -6.93 9.28
N VAL A 61 12.54 -7.14 8.43
CA VAL A 61 12.34 -6.35 7.20
C VAL A 61 11.79 -4.96 7.55
N ALA A 62 10.82 -4.89 8.47
CA ALA A 62 10.29 -3.62 8.95
C ALA A 62 11.39 -2.73 9.56
N ASP A 63 12.31 -3.30 10.35
CA ASP A 63 13.43 -2.57 10.94
C ASP A 63 14.34 -1.93 9.89
N VAL A 64 14.60 -2.63 8.77
CA VAL A 64 15.41 -2.09 7.67
C VAL A 64 14.68 -0.94 6.98
N VAL A 65 13.39 -1.09 6.70
CA VAL A 65 12.57 -0.06 6.05
C VAL A 65 12.46 1.19 6.91
N LEU A 66 12.21 1.03 8.22
CA LEU A 66 12.10 2.13 9.17
C LEU A 66 13.44 2.84 9.41
N ALA A 67 14.56 2.16 9.20
CA ALA A 67 15.90 2.75 9.34
C ALA A 67 16.39 3.47 8.08
N ASP A 68 15.72 3.30 6.93
CA ASP A 68 16.12 3.92 5.67
C ASP A 68 15.67 5.39 5.63
N PRO A 69 16.60 6.37 5.66
CA PRO A 69 16.24 7.79 5.64
C PRO A 69 15.66 8.28 4.31
N ALA A 70 15.72 7.47 3.24
CA ALA A 70 15.08 7.79 1.97
C ALA A 70 13.56 7.54 2.01
N LEU A 71 13.06 6.80 3.01
CA LEU A 71 11.65 6.46 3.16
C LEU A 71 11.04 7.22 4.35
N GLU A 72 9.90 7.85 4.11
CA GLU A 72 9.01 8.28 5.19
C GLU A 72 8.16 7.08 5.62
N ALA A 73 8.63 6.37 6.65
CA ALA A 73 8.00 5.14 7.11
C ALA A 73 7.66 5.21 8.61
N PHE A 74 6.50 4.67 8.96
CA PHE A 74 6.03 4.56 10.33
C PHE A 74 5.46 3.17 10.59
N GLU A 75 5.65 2.67 11.80
CA GLU A 75 4.99 1.45 12.24
C GLU A 75 3.52 1.73 12.57
N VAL A 76 2.65 0.80 12.17
CA VAL A 76 1.21 0.90 12.34
C VAL A 76 0.65 -0.42 12.88
N GLY A 77 -0.35 -0.32 13.74
CA GLY A 77 -1.09 -1.44 14.28
C GLY A 77 -2.22 -1.92 13.35
N VAL A 78 -2.66 -3.16 13.54
CA VAL A 78 -3.77 -3.75 12.78
C VAL A 78 -5.12 -3.06 13.04
N ASP A 79 -5.25 -2.38 14.18
CA ASP A 79 -6.46 -1.69 14.60
C ASP A 79 -6.39 -0.16 14.34
N ASP A 80 -5.29 0.32 13.74
CA ASP A 80 -5.15 1.74 13.42
C ASP A 80 -6.15 2.16 12.34
N ASN A 81 -6.76 3.33 12.54
CA ASN A 81 -7.74 3.86 11.60
C ASN A 81 -7.05 4.55 10.41
N MET A 82 -6.88 3.80 9.32
CA MET A 82 -6.28 4.28 8.07
C MET A 82 -7.25 5.02 7.15
N SER A 83 -8.50 5.21 7.54
CA SER A 83 -9.47 5.93 6.71
C SER A 83 -9.15 7.42 6.65
N TRP A 84 -9.77 8.12 5.69
CA TRP A 84 -9.68 9.58 5.57
C TRP A 84 -10.00 10.32 6.89
N SER A 85 -10.90 9.78 7.72
CA SER A 85 -11.27 10.40 9.01
C SER A 85 -10.38 9.95 10.18
N GLY A 86 -9.33 9.18 9.92
CA GLY A 86 -8.35 8.74 10.92
C GLY A 86 -7.41 9.85 11.38
N ASP A 87 -7.16 10.85 10.52
CA ASP A 87 -6.35 12.00 10.89
C ASP A 87 -7.11 12.93 11.85
N ALA A 88 -6.75 12.85 13.12
CA ALA A 88 -7.24 13.74 14.18
C ALA A 88 -6.21 14.80 14.59
N ILE A 89 -5.01 14.79 14.01
CA ILE A 89 -3.91 15.67 14.37
C ILE A 89 -3.90 16.89 13.45
N ASN A 90 -3.97 16.66 12.13
CA ASN A 90 -3.95 17.74 11.16
C ASN A 90 -5.38 18.19 10.82
N PRO A 91 -5.69 19.50 10.91
CA PRO A 91 -7.00 20.00 10.51
C PRO A 91 -7.15 19.91 8.99
N ALA A 92 -8.39 19.65 8.53
CA ALA A 92 -8.70 19.69 7.11
C ALA A 92 -8.31 21.05 6.49
N PRO A 93 -7.82 21.07 5.23
CA PRO A 93 -7.49 22.31 4.55
C PRO A 93 -8.68 23.28 4.56
N ARG A 94 -8.42 24.58 4.80
CA ARG A 94 -9.46 25.60 4.67
C ARG A 94 -9.94 25.61 3.22
N ARG A 95 -11.26 25.45 3.02
CA ARG A 95 -11.87 25.62 1.71
C ARG A 95 -11.62 27.05 1.22
N ALA A 96 -11.16 27.17 -0.02
CA ALA A 96 -10.99 28.45 -0.71
C ALA A 96 -12.34 29.14 -0.94
#